data_AF-A0A7S1YXU7-F1
#
_entry.id   AF-A0A7S1YXU7-F1
#
_cell.length_a   1.000
_cell.length_b   1.000
_cell.length_c   1.000
_cell.angle_alpha   90.00
_cell.angle_beta   90.00
_cell.angle_gamma   90.00
#
_symmetry.space_group_name_H-M   'P 1'
#
loop_
_entity.id
_entity.type
_entity.pdbx_description
1 polymer ?
#
loop_
_entity_poly.entity_id
_entity_poly.type
_entity_poly.pdbx_seq_one_letter_code
_entity_poly.pdbx_strand_id
1 'polypeptide(L)'
;VNPLLRAAYMTSGRAEAGGSVTLMLPWLERRSDQQRVYGPDRVFETKEDQEEHVRSWLRDTADMPQAASEMKIRWYTAWQNRAENSVYSMGDITALIPGPDEDGEDGADVVVLEEPEHLNWYRAPGEGWTSKFPHVVGVVHTNYFVYAQEQPAALVRAPAMRLLCSWMCRAHCHRLIKLSGTLDVFAPEKELVENVHGVRRAFLDAGAELSRNLTSAASDYGKSDPIFGPEADPAVYFIGKMLWSKGLGSLMELLKYAEESADLRVKVDMYGGGPDRAEAEGRSERLGLDMPFHGPVDHAKLATTHKIFINPSTSEVLCTTVAEALAMGKFVIVPSHPSNDFFVQFPNCLPYANKEEFVGNLYYALTHSPEPLSEEYARALSWEAATER
;
A
#
# COMPACT_ATOMS: atom_id res chain seq x y z
N VAL A 1 -0.65 -2.00 8.51
CA VAL A 1 -2.01 -1.54 8.12
C VAL A 1 -2.68 -2.55 7.20
N ASN A 2 -2.13 -2.86 6.02
CA ASN A 2 -2.79 -3.78 5.08
C ASN A 2 -3.10 -5.17 5.66
N PRO A 3 -2.17 -5.87 6.36
CA PRO A 3 -2.49 -7.16 6.99
C PRO A 3 -3.60 -7.05 8.07
N LEU A 4 -3.60 -5.96 8.82
CA LEU A 4 -4.61 -5.66 9.84
C LEU A 4 -5.99 -5.47 9.20
N LEU A 5 -6.07 -4.67 8.14
CA LEU A 5 -7.33 -4.44 7.43
C LEU A 5 -7.82 -5.73 6.75
N ARG A 6 -6.93 -6.50 6.10
CA ARG A 6 -7.27 -7.82 5.53
C ARG A 6 -7.92 -8.72 6.59
N ALA A 7 -7.28 -8.88 7.75
CA ALA A 7 -7.81 -9.69 8.84
C ALA A 7 -9.15 -9.13 9.38
N ALA A 8 -9.26 -7.81 9.54
CA ALA A 8 -10.47 -7.16 10.00
C ALA A 8 -11.66 -7.38 9.05
N TYR A 9 -11.45 -7.27 7.73
CA TYR A 9 -12.50 -7.52 6.74
C TYR A 9 -12.88 -9.01 6.64
N MET A 10 -11.90 -9.92 6.76
CA MET A 10 -12.16 -11.36 6.85
C MET A 10 -12.94 -11.77 8.12
N THR A 11 -12.93 -10.94 9.16
CA THR A 11 -13.66 -11.16 10.42
C THR A 11 -15.16 -10.99 10.23
N SER A 12 -15.59 -10.09 9.32
CA SER A 12 -17.01 -9.81 9.09
C SER A 12 -17.77 -11.08 8.68
N GLY A 13 -18.85 -11.41 9.40
CA GLY A 13 -19.68 -12.59 9.19
C GLY A 13 -19.01 -13.93 9.55
N ARG A 14 -17.74 -13.93 9.99
CA ARG A 14 -16.99 -15.17 10.25
C ARG A 14 -17.52 -15.92 11.48
N ALA A 15 -17.84 -15.19 12.55
CA ALA A 15 -18.39 -15.78 13.77
C ALA A 15 -19.77 -16.43 13.52
N GLU A 16 -20.61 -15.80 12.70
CA GLU A 16 -21.93 -16.33 12.30
C GLU A 16 -21.80 -17.62 11.48
N ALA A 17 -20.73 -17.74 10.68
CA ALA A 17 -20.37 -18.94 9.95
C ALA A 17 -19.69 -20.02 10.82
N GLY A 18 -19.56 -19.80 12.14
CA GLY A 18 -18.95 -20.75 13.08
C GLY A 18 -17.43 -20.77 13.06
N GLY A 19 -16.78 -19.74 12.50
CA GLY A 19 -15.32 -19.62 12.46
C GLY A 19 -14.79 -18.42 13.23
N SER A 20 -13.48 -18.20 13.17
CA SER A 20 -12.84 -16.98 13.69
C SER A 20 -11.66 -16.55 12.83
N VAL A 21 -11.21 -15.31 13.01
CA VAL A 21 -9.97 -14.80 12.39
C VAL A 21 -9.00 -14.40 13.49
N THR A 22 -7.75 -14.83 13.35
CA THR A 22 -6.66 -14.46 14.26
C THR A 22 -5.58 -13.72 13.49
N LEU A 23 -5.26 -12.50 13.92
CA LEU A 23 -4.11 -11.74 13.43
C LEU A 23 -2.90 -12.01 14.31
N MET A 24 -1.83 -12.52 13.71
CA MET A 24 -0.53 -12.68 14.37
C MET A 24 0.29 -11.39 14.21
N LEU A 25 0.63 -10.74 15.32
CA LEU A 25 1.43 -9.52 15.35
C LEU A 25 2.84 -9.74 15.93
N PRO A 26 3.88 -9.08 15.39
CA PRO A 26 5.20 -9.09 15.99
C PRO A 26 5.21 -8.27 17.28
N TRP A 27 5.67 -8.87 18.36
CA TRP A 27 5.98 -8.18 19.62
C TRP A 27 7.47 -7.86 19.69
N LEU A 28 7.80 -6.56 19.64
CA LEU A 28 9.16 -6.06 19.79
C LEU A 28 9.51 -5.97 21.29
N GLU A 29 10.15 -7.01 21.81
CA GLU A 29 10.50 -7.10 23.25
C GLU A 29 11.42 -5.97 23.72
N ARG A 30 12.27 -5.46 22.84
CA ARG A 30 13.23 -4.42 23.18
C ARG A 30 12.60 -3.06 22.96
N ARG A 31 12.55 -2.23 24.02
CA ARG A 31 12.10 -0.83 23.96
C ARG A 31 12.81 -0.03 22.85
N SER A 32 14.12 -0.25 22.67
CA SER A 32 14.90 0.43 21.63
C SER A 32 14.49 0.07 20.20
N ASP A 33 13.88 -1.11 20.02
CA ASP A 33 13.40 -1.57 18.72
C ASP A 33 12.01 -0.97 18.46
N GLN A 34 11.13 -0.94 19.45
CA GLN A 34 9.86 -0.20 19.38
C GLN A 34 10.07 1.27 19.03
N GLN A 35 10.96 1.96 19.74
CA GLN A 35 11.27 3.38 19.46
C GLN A 35 11.76 3.61 18.03
N ARG A 36 12.50 2.65 17.46
CA ARG A 36 13.01 2.76 16.09
C ARG A 36 11.92 2.52 15.06
N VAL A 37 11.05 1.54 15.28
CA VAL A 37 10.01 1.14 14.32
C VAL A 37 8.79 2.06 14.41
N TYR A 38 8.35 2.40 15.62
CA TYR A 38 7.11 3.13 15.88
C TYR A 38 7.35 4.62 16.19
N GLY A 39 8.59 5.01 16.48
CA GLY A 39 8.95 6.36 16.93
C GLY A 39 8.95 6.49 18.46
N PRO A 40 9.47 7.63 18.98
CA PRO A 40 9.59 7.84 20.42
C PRO A 40 8.23 7.95 21.13
N ASP A 41 7.19 8.37 20.42
CA ASP A 41 5.86 8.65 20.98
C ASP A 41 4.92 7.42 21.00
N ARG A 42 5.36 6.28 20.44
CA ARG A 42 4.53 5.07 20.30
C ARG A 42 5.29 3.85 20.80
N VAL A 43 5.53 3.83 22.11
CA VAL A 43 6.19 2.73 22.81
C VAL A 43 5.20 2.13 23.79
N PHE A 44 5.08 0.80 23.77
CA PHE A 44 4.15 0.02 24.56
C PHE A 44 4.90 -0.78 25.61
N GLU A 45 4.41 -0.75 26.86
CA GLU A 45 5.02 -1.50 27.96
C GLU A 45 4.56 -2.97 27.93
N THR A 46 3.33 -3.23 27.47
CA THR A 46 2.75 -4.57 27.36
C THR A 46 2.12 -4.85 25.99
N LYS A 47 1.88 -6.13 25.69
CA LYS A 47 1.19 -6.56 24.46
C LYS A 47 -0.26 -6.04 24.45
N GLU A 48 -0.87 -6.00 25.63
CA GLU A 48 -2.23 -5.52 25.87
C GLU A 48 -2.36 -4.02 25.55
N ASP A 49 -1.36 -3.20 25.91
CA ASP A 49 -1.34 -1.78 25.56
C ASP A 49 -1.29 -1.57 24.04
N GLN A 50 -0.46 -2.36 23.34
CA GLN A 50 -0.36 -2.32 21.89
C GLN A 50 -1.64 -2.85 21.24
N GLU A 51 -2.25 -3.89 21.81
CA GLU A 51 -3.52 -4.44 21.35
C GLU A 51 -4.64 -3.40 21.42
N GLU A 52 -4.77 -2.70 22.55
CA GLU A 52 -5.78 -1.66 22.72
C GLU A 52 -5.57 -0.52 21.72
N HIS A 53 -4.32 -0.14 21.45
CA HIS A 53 -4.02 0.84 20.40
C HIS A 53 -4.51 0.39 19.02
N VAL A 54 -4.26 -0.88 18.66
CA VAL A 54 -4.70 -1.45 17.38
C VAL A 54 -6.23 -1.52 17.30
N ARG A 55 -6.89 -1.97 18.37
CA ARG A 55 -8.36 -2.06 18.45
C ARG A 55 -9.02 -0.69 18.40
N SER A 56 -8.48 0.30 19.12
CA SER A 56 -8.94 1.69 19.06
C SER A 56 -8.74 2.29 17.66
N TRP A 57 -7.62 2.03 16.99
CA TRP A 57 -7.44 2.48 15.61
C TRP A 57 -8.48 1.86 14.65
N LEU A 58 -8.76 0.55 14.77
CA LEU A 58 -9.79 -0.11 13.97
C LEU A 58 -11.16 0.52 14.19
N ARG A 59 -11.52 0.75 15.45
CA ARG A 59 -12.83 1.28 15.84
C ARG A 59 -13.00 2.76 15.46
N ASP A 60 -12.02 3.59 15.77
CA ASP A 60 -12.17 5.05 15.70
C ASP A 60 -11.65 5.63 14.38
N THR A 61 -10.65 5.01 13.75
CA THR A 61 -10.03 5.52 12.52
C THR A 61 -10.42 4.74 11.27
N ALA A 62 -10.57 3.41 11.38
CA ALA A 62 -10.98 2.58 10.25
C ALA A 62 -12.50 2.35 10.18
N ASP A 63 -13.27 2.77 11.20
CA ASP A 63 -14.71 2.58 11.34
C ASP A 63 -15.12 1.09 11.27
N MET A 64 -14.39 0.25 12.00
CA MET A 64 -14.60 -1.21 12.05
C MET A 64 -14.83 -1.72 13.48
N PRO A 65 -15.88 -1.28 14.18
CA PRO A 65 -16.12 -1.63 15.59
C PRO A 65 -16.31 -3.15 15.80
N GLN A 66 -16.97 -3.85 14.87
CA GLN A 66 -17.17 -5.29 14.96
C GLN A 66 -15.84 -6.06 14.89
N ALA A 67 -15.00 -5.76 13.90
CA ALA A 67 -13.69 -6.39 13.79
C ALA A 67 -12.79 -6.03 14.98
N ALA A 68 -12.90 -4.80 15.50
CA ALA A 68 -12.18 -4.38 16.70
C ALA A 68 -12.56 -5.19 17.96
N SER A 69 -13.75 -5.80 18.02
CA SER A 69 -14.17 -6.67 19.13
C SER A 69 -13.99 -8.17 18.84
N GLU A 70 -14.28 -8.63 17.62
CA GLU A 70 -14.36 -10.06 17.30
C GLU A 70 -13.04 -10.65 16.80
N MET A 71 -12.19 -9.84 16.16
CA MET A 71 -10.90 -10.32 15.65
C MET A 71 -10.00 -10.69 16.82
N LYS A 72 -9.46 -11.91 16.80
CA LYS A 72 -8.47 -12.38 17.77
C LYS A 72 -7.11 -11.81 17.40
N ILE A 73 -6.33 -11.41 18.39
CA ILE A 73 -4.94 -10.97 18.21
C ILE A 73 -4.05 -11.90 19.02
N ARG A 74 -3.01 -12.41 18.39
CA ARG A 74 -1.95 -13.22 19.02
C ARG A 74 -0.60 -12.66 18.63
N TRP A 75 0.42 -13.03 19.40
CA TRP A 75 1.73 -12.38 19.33
C TRP A 75 2.84 -13.40 19.11
N TYR A 76 3.80 -13.06 18.25
CA TYR A 76 5.07 -13.77 18.15
C TYR A 76 6.22 -12.81 18.49
N THR A 77 7.29 -13.30 19.10
CA THR A 77 8.44 -12.46 19.44
C THR A 77 9.14 -12.02 18.15
N ALA A 78 9.57 -10.77 18.08
CA ALA A 78 10.28 -10.23 16.94
C ALA A 78 11.36 -9.23 17.37
N TRP A 79 12.45 -9.14 16.60
CA TRP A 79 13.55 -8.21 16.83
C TRP A 79 13.77 -7.31 15.62
N GLN A 80 14.16 -6.05 15.87
CA GLN A 80 14.53 -5.15 14.79
C GLN A 80 16.04 -5.26 14.51
N ASN A 81 16.39 -5.53 13.25
CA ASN A 81 17.77 -5.49 12.77
C ASN A 81 18.09 -4.10 12.22
N ARG A 82 19.13 -3.47 12.76
CA ARG A 82 19.54 -2.12 12.37
C ARG A 82 20.14 -2.03 10.98
N ALA A 83 20.96 -3.02 10.60
CA ALA A 83 21.71 -2.98 9.34
C ALA A 83 20.79 -3.15 8.13
N GLU A 84 19.78 -4.00 8.27
CA GLU A 84 18.82 -4.31 7.21
C GLU A 84 17.54 -3.48 7.32
N ASN A 85 17.37 -2.78 8.45
CA ASN A 85 16.16 -2.02 8.78
C ASN A 85 14.87 -2.87 8.72
N SER A 86 14.98 -4.15 9.09
CA SER A 86 13.91 -5.15 9.02
C SER A 86 13.51 -5.65 10.40
N VAL A 87 12.27 -6.15 10.52
CA VAL A 87 11.75 -6.81 11.73
C VAL A 87 11.69 -8.32 11.50
N TYR A 88 12.52 -9.07 12.21
CA TYR A 88 12.60 -10.52 12.09
C TYR A 88 11.77 -11.21 13.17
N SER A 89 11.02 -12.24 12.77
CA SER A 89 10.40 -13.17 13.71
C SER A 89 11.45 -13.99 14.44
N MET A 90 11.21 -14.23 15.72
CA MET A 90 12.04 -15.04 16.60
C MET A 90 11.24 -16.24 17.11
N GLY A 91 11.88 -17.41 17.17
CA GLY A 91 11.24 -18.65 17.61
C GLY A 91 10.42 -19.34 16.52
N ASP A 92 9.69 -20.38 16.90
CA ASP A 92 8.82 -21.15 16.00
C ASP A 92 7.39 -20.61 16.08
N ILE A 93 6.99 -19.79 15.09
CA ILE A 93 5.64 -19.23 15.03
C ILE A 93 4.59 -20.33 14.87
N THR A 94 4.92 -21.43 14.17
CA THR A 94 3.95 -22.51 13.91
C THR A 94 3.55 -23.24 15.19
N ALA A 95 4.43 -23.26 16.19
CA ALA A 95 4.14 -23.80 17.52
C ALA A 95 3.19 -22.92 18.34
N LEU A 96 2.99 -21.64 17.97
CA LEU A 96 2.08 -20.72 18.65
C LEU A 96 0.64 -20.79 18.11
N ILE A 97 0.44 -21.50 17.00
CA ILE A 97 -0.83 -21.61 16.29
C ILE A 97 -1.26 -23.08 16.35
N PRO A 98 -2.41 -23.40 16.98
CA PRO A 98 -2.91 -24.77 17.03
C PRO A 98 -3.19 -25.31 15.62
N GLY A 99 -2.83 -26.57 15.39
CA GLY A 99 -3.25 -27.30 14.21
C GLY A 99 -4.77 -27.58 14.21
N PRO A 100 -5.34 -27.97 13.06
CA PRO A 100 -6.78 -28.22 12.92
C PRO A 100 -7.30 -29.36 13.82
N ASP A 101 -6.44 -30.33 14.14
CA ASP A 101 -6.79 -31.52 14.94
C ASP A 101 -6.29 -31.44 16.41
N GLU A 102 -5.79 -30.29 16.86
CA GLU A 102 -5.34 -30.11 18.25
C GLU A 102 -6.54 -29.82 19.18
N ASP A 103 -6.88 -30.77 20.07
CA ASP A 103 -8.05 -30.71 20.96
C ASP A 103 -8.11 -29.43 21.83
N GLY A 104 -9.17 -28.63 21.66
CA GLY A 104 -9.57 -27.58 22.61
C GLY A 104 -9.41 -26.12 22.17
N GLU A 105 -8.84 -25.84 20.99
CA GLU A 105 -8.79 -24.49 20.40
C GLU A 105 -9.29 -24.50 18.94
N ASP A 106 -9.75 -23.35 18.44
CA ASP A 106 -10.08 -23.15 17.01
C ASP A 106 -8.78 -23.26 16.19
N GLY A 107 -8.45 -24.47 15.74
CA GLY A 107 -7.30 -24.74 14.88
C GLY A 107 -7.37 -23.97 13.55
N ALA A 108 -6.22 -23.64 12.99
CA ALA A 108 -6.16 -22.85 11.75
C ALA A 108 -6.28 -23.74 10.50
N ASP A 109 -7.40 -23.62 9.78
CA ASP A 109 -7.59 -24.28 8.47
C ASP A 109 -6.81 -23.59 7.34
N VAL A 110 -6.72 -22.26 7.43
CA VAL A 110 -6.10 -21.39 6.43
C VAL A 110 -5.15 -20.42 7.11
N VAL A 111 -3.92 -20.35 6.63
CA VAL A 111 -2.90 -19.41 7.10
C VAL A 111 -2.49 -18.48 5.95
N VAL A 112 -2.51 -17.17 6.22
CA VAL A 112 -1.99 -16.15 5.29
C VAL A 112 -0.66 -15.63 5.82
N LEU A 113 0.40 -15.81 5.06
CA LEU A 113 1.74 -15.32 5.38
C LEU A 113 2.01 -14.04 4.60
N GLU A 114 2.23 -12.93 5.29
CA GLU A 114 2.67 -11.68 4.66
C GLU A 114 4.20 -11.71 4.53
N GLU A 115 4.70 -11.52 3.31
CA GLU A 115 6.12 -11.67 2.93
C GLU A 115 6.69 -13.03 3.36
N PRO A 116 6.14 -14.15 2.84
CA PRO A 116 6.54 -15.49 3.25
C PRO A 116 8.04 -15.76 3.09
N GLU A 117 8.72 -15.07 2.18
CA GLU A 117 10.17 -15.09 2.08
C GLU A 117 10.86 -14.62 3.36
N HIS A 118 10.61 -13.36 3.73
CA HIS A 118 11.28 -12.68 4.84
C HIS A 118 10.86 -13.26 6.19
N LEU A 119 9.58 -13.63 6.34
CA LEU A 119 9.07 -14.29 7.55
C LEU A 119 9.81 -15.61 7.85
N ASN A 120 10.37 -16.27 6.83
CA ASN A 120 11.00 -17.59 6.97
C ASN A 120 12.52 -17.60 6.88
N TRP A 121 13.21 -16.48 6.59
CA TRP A 121 14.68 -16.46 6.44
C TRP A 121 15.44 -17.02 7.66
N TYR A 122 14.91 -16.80 8.87
CA TYR A 122 15.52 -17.27 10.13
C TYR A 122 14.56 -18.14 10.94
N ARG A 123 13.64 -18.84 10.27
CA ARG A 123 12.65 -19.69 10.93
C ARG A 123 13.34 -20.71 11.85
N ALA A 124 12.88 -20.79 13.09
CA ALA A 124 13.36 -21.81 14.02
C ALA A 124 13.00 -23.23 13.52
N PRO A 125 13.80 -24.26 13.86
CA PRO A 125 13.44 -25.65 13.57
C PRO A 125 12.10 -26.01 14.23
N GLY A 126 11.28 -26.79 13.52
CA GLY A 126 9.94 -27.16 13.94
C GLY A 126 9.08 -27.59 12.77
N GLU A 127 7.80 -27.88 13.02
CA GLU A 127 6.86 -28.38 12.01
C GLU A 127 6.59 -27.34 10.91
N GLY A 128 6.77 -27.70 9.64
CA GLY A 128 6.63 -26.74 8.53
C GLY A 128 5.19 -26.21 8.39
N TRP A 129 5.05 -24.97 7.91
CA TRP A 129 3.74 -24.36 7.63
C TRP A 129 2.83 -25.27 6.79
N THR A 130 3.35 -25.81 5.70
CA THR A 130 2.61 -26.65 4.75
C THR A 130 2.39 -28.08 5.23
N SER A 131 3.12 -28.53 6.25
CA SER A 131 2.84 -29.82 6.89
C SER A 131 1.78 -29.69 7.98
N LYS A 132 1.80 -28.58 8.73
CA LYS A 132 0.89 -28.34 9.85
C LYS A 132 -0.50 -27.87 9.41
N PHE A 133 -0.57 -26.95 8.45
CA PHE A 133 -1.82 -26.29 8.08
C PHE A 133 -2.33 -26.76 6.72
N PRO A 134 -3.64 -27.07 6.57
CA PRO A 134 -4.20 -27.57 5.31
C PRO A 134 -4.02 -26.62 4.14
N HIS A 135 -4.13 -25.31 4.39
CA HIS A 135 -3.97 -24.29 3.36
C HIS A 135 -3.09 -23.14 3.83
N VAL A 136 -2.09 -22.78 3.01
CA VAL A 136 -1.13 -21.72 3.32
C VAL A 136 -0.95 -20.85 2.10
N VAL A 137 -1.35 -19.59 2.21
CA VAL A 137 -1.27 -18.59 1.15
C VAL A 137 -0.20 -17.59 1.55
N GLY A 138 0.80 -17.41 0.70
CA GLY A 138 1.78 -16.34 0.87
C GLY A 138 1.41 -15.12 0.04
N VAL A 139 1.38 -13.94 0.65
CA VAL A 139 1.25 -12.66 -0.05
C VAL A 139 2.63 -12.02 -0.14
N VAL A 140 3.11 -11.84 -1.36
CA VAL A 140 4.40 -11.21 -1.64
C VAL A 140 4.16 -9.76 -2.03
N HIS A 141 4.78 -8.84 -1.29
CA HIS A 141 4.55 -7.40 -1.47
C HIS A 141 5.78 -6.52 -1.25
N THR A 142 6.96 -7.12 -1.06
CA THR A 142 8.25 -6.41 -1.00
C THR A 142 9.24 -7.03 -1.97
N ASN A 143 9.92 -6.19 -2.75
CA ASN A 143 10.93 -6.64 -3.70
C ASN A 143 12.33 -6.65 -3.08
N TYR A 144 12.61 -7.67 -2.27
CA TYR A 144 13.91 -7.83 -1.60
C TYR A 144 15.09 -7.99 -2.58
N PHE A 145 14.84 -8.47 -3.80
CA PHE A 145 15.88 -8.57 -4.83
C PHE A 145 16.39 -7.19 -5.25
N VAL A 146 15.48 -6.23 -5.50
CA VAL A 146 15.86 -4.85 -5.85
C VAL A 146 16.65 -4.21 -4.71
N TYR A 147 16.22 -4.38 -3.46
CA TYR A 147 17.00 -3.89 -2.31
C TYR A 147 18.39 -4.52 -2.22
N ALA A 148 18.53 -5.81 -2.53
CA ALA A 148 19.83 -6.48 -2.54
C ALA A 148 20.75 -5.97 -3.66
N GLN A 149 20.20 -5.48 -4.79
CA GLN A 149 20.97 -4.87 -5.87
C GLN A 149 21.56 -3.51 -5.49
N GLU A 150 20.91 -2.78 -4.58
CA GLU A 150 21.37 -1.49 -4.07
C GLU A 150 22.47 -1.61 -2.99
N GLN A 151 22.79 -2.84 -2.55
CA GLN A 151 23.80 -3.10 -1.52
C GLN A 151 25.19 -3.46 -2.07
N PRO A 152 26.27 -3.27 -1.28
CA PRO A 152 27.61 -3.75 -1.63
C PRO A 152 27.61 -5.26 -1.94
N ALA A 153 28.42 -5.66 -2.92
CA ALA A 153 28.51 -7.04 -3.42
C ALA A 153 27.19 -7.58 -4.05
N ALA A 154 26.39 -6.71 -4.66
CA ALA A 154 25.15 -7.03 -5.38
C ALA A 154 25.25 -8.25 -6.33
N LEU A 155 26.37 -8.41 -7.04
CA LEU A 155 26.61 -9.52 -7.98
C LEU A 155 26.53 -10.91 -7.34
N VAL A 156 26.76 -11.02 -6.03
CA VAL A 156 26.64 -12.27 -5.27
C VAL A 156 25.38 -12.26 -4.43
N ARG A 157 25.09 -11.13 -3.76
CA ARG A 157 23.96 -11.01 -2.84
C ARG A 157 22.62 -11.11 -3.53
N ALA A 158 22.42 -10.44 -4.66
CA ALA A 158 21.12 -10.42 -5.32
C ALA A 158 20.73 -11.80 -5.87
N PRO A 159 21.60 -12.56 -6.57
CA PRO A 159 21.29 -13.94 -6.97
C PRO A 159 21.04 -14.87 -5.78
N ALA A 160 21.84 -14.76 -4.72
CA ALA A 160 21.64 -15.56 -3.51
C ALA A 160 20.30 -15.25 -2.82
N MET A 161 19.95 -13.96 -2.72
CA MET A 161 18.68 -13.51 -2.14
C MET A 161 17.50 -14.02 -2.96
N ARG A 162 17.59 -13.94 -4.29
CA ARG A 162 16.56 -14.49 -5.19
C ARG A 162 16.33 -15.98 -4.94
N LEU A 163 17.41 -16.77 -4.86
CA LEU A 163 17.32 -18.20 -4.60
C LEU A 163 16.73 -18.49 -3.20
N LEU A 164 17.16 -17.74 -2.18
CA LEU A 164 16.65 -17.88 -0.82
C LEU A 164 15.15 -17.59 -0.75
N CYS A 165 14.70 -16.44 -1.28
CA CYS A 165 13.29 -16.07 -1.29
C CYS A 165 12.45 -17.10 -2.06
N SER A 166 12.91 -17.53 -3.25
CA SER A 166 12.25 -18.58 -4.03
C SER A 166 12.10 -19.88 -3.21
N TRP A 167 13.16 -20.30 -2.52
CA TRP A 167 13.13 -21.49 -1.68
C TRP A 167 12.15 -21.35 -0.52
N MET A 168 12.19 -20.24 0.22
CA MET A 168 11.29 -19.99 1.35
C MET A 168 9.83 -20.01 0.93
N CYS A 169 9.48 -19.28 -0.14
CA CYS A 169 8.11 -19.26 -0.65
C CYS A 169 7.66 -20.65 -1.12
N ARG A 170 8.53 -21.38 -1.85
CA ARG A 170 8.20 -22.72 -2.37
C ARG A 170 7.99 -23.74 -1.25
N ALA A 171 8.81 -23.70 -0.20
CA ALA A 171 8.75 -24.63 0.92
C ALA A 171 7.55 -24.37 1.83
N HIS A 172 7.21 -23.09 2.05
CA HIS A 172 6.29 -22.70 3.11
C HIS A 172 4.90 -22.28 2.64
N CYS A 173 4.63 -22.26 1.33
CA CYS A 173 3.30 -21.90 0.80
C CYS A 173 2.71 -23.00 -0.11
N HIS A 174 1.38 -23.13 -0.06
CA HIS A 174 0.59 -23.89 -1.02
C HIS A 174 0.24 -23.03 -2.25
N ARG A 175 -0.05 -21.74 -2.03
CA ARG A 175 -0.30 -20.73 -3.06
C ARG A 175 0.45 -19.45 -2.75
N LEU A 176 0.83 -18.71 -3.79
CA LEU A 176 1.52 -17.43 -3.69
C LEU A 176 0.76 -16.38 -4.49
N ILE A 177 0.45 -15.27 -3.84
CA ILE A 177 -0.15 -14.09 -4.45
C ILE A 177 0.93 -13.02 -4.53
N LYS A 178 1.26 -12.59 -5.74
CA LYS A 178 2.12 -11.43 -5.98
C LYS A 178 1.20 -10.24 -6.24
N LEU A 179 1.40 -9.15 -5.52
CA LEU A 179 0.52 -7.99 -5.67
C LEU A 179 0.61 -7.31 -7.04
N SER A 180 1.68 -7.57 -7.80
CA SER A 180 1.84 -7.06 -9.16
C SER A 180 2.89 -7.85 -9.94
N GLY A 181 3.01 -7.51 -11.23
CA GLY A 181 4.02 -8.06 -12.13
C GLY A 181 5.45 -7.56 -11.88
N THR A 182 5.70 -6.65 -10.93
CA THR A 182 7.07 -6.15 -10.64
C THR A 182 7.90 -7.11 -9.81
N LEU A 183 7.22 -8.01 -9.11
CA LEU A 183 7.84 -9.02 -8.27
C LEU A 183 8.40 -10.17 -9.11
N ASP A 184 9.55 -10.68 -8.69
CA ASP A 184 10.23 -11.79 -9.37
C ASP A 184 9.39 -13.08 -9.35
N VAL A 185 9.89 -14.11 -10.02
CA VAL A 185 9.35 -15.47 -9.96
C VAL A 185 9.99 -16.20 -8.77
N PHE A 186 9.14 -16.67 -7.85
CA PHE A 186 9.49 -17.38 -6.61
C PHE A 186 9.20 -18.88 -6.71
N ALA A 187 7.97 -19.27 -7.06
CA ALA A 187 7.52 -20.64 -7.28
C ALA A 187 6.41 -20.64 -8.36
N PRO A 188 6.77 -20.70 -9.67
CA PRO A 188 5.85 -20.44 -10.77
C PRO A 188 4.65 -21.40 -10.83
N GLU A 189 4.77 -22.62 -10.29
CA GLU A 189 3.68 -23.58 -10.21
C GLU A 189 2.61 -23.27 -9.13
N LYS A 190 2.85 -22.23 -8.31
CA LYS A 190 1.99 -21.82 -7.20
C LYS A 190 1.55 -20.36 -7.25
N GLU A 191 2.09 -19.59 -8.19
CA GLU A 191 1.94 -18.13 -8.27
C GLU A 191 0.69 -17.68 -9.02
N LEU A 192 0.13 -16.58 -8.55
CA LEU A 192 -0.80 -15.72 -9.27
C LEU A 192 -0.45 -14.25 -9.02
N VAL A 193 -0.74 -13.38 -9.98
CA VAL A 193 -0.62 -11.93 -9.83
C VAL A 193 -2.00 -11.37 -9.61
N GLU A 194 -2.24 -10.83 -8.42
CA GLU A 194 -3.55 -10.28 -8.05
C GLU A 194 -3.40 -9.19 -6.99
N ASN A 195 -4.14 -8.10 -7.16
CA ASN A 195 -4.23 -7.08 -6.14
C ASN A 195 -5.24 -7.52 -5.07
N VAL A 196 -4.72 -7.93 -3.91
CA VAL A 196 -5.53 -8.29 -2.74
C VAL A 196 -5.47 -7.21 -1.64
N HIS A 197 -5.29 -5.95 -2.03
CA HIS A 197 -5.41 -4.78 -1.17
C HIS A 197 -6.61 -3.92 -1.57
N GLY A 198 -7.37 -3.50 -0.56
CA GLY A 198 -8.41 -2.49 -0.69
C GLY A 198 -8.02 -1.15 -0.09
N VAL A 199 -8.90 -0.17 -0.21
CA VAL A 199 -8.78 1.15 0.43
C VAL A 199 -9.78 1.31 1.59
N ARG A 200 -9.47 2.21 2.53
CA ARG A 200 -10.41 2.56 3.62
C ARG A 200 -11.71 3.17 3.06
N ARG A 201 -12.83 2.92 3.73
CA ARG A 201 -14.17 3.43 3.37
C ARG A 201 -14.22 4.95 3.18
N ALA A 202 -13.50 5.72 4.01
CA ALA A 202 -13.42 7.18 3.88
C ALA A 202 -12.99 7.67 2.48
N PHE A 203 -12.16 6.92 1.76
CA PHE A 203 -11.76 7.27 0.40
C PHE A 203 -12.90 7.04 -0.60
N LEU A 204 -13.62 5.93 -0.47
CA LEU A 204 -14.76 5.58 -1.32
C LEU A 204 -15.94 6.52 -1.08
N ASP A 205 -16.20 6.90 0.18
CA ASP A 205 -17.25 7.86 0.52
C ASP A 205 -16.97 9.23 -0.11
N ALA A 206 -15.71 9.67 -0.07
CA ALA A 206 -15.27 10.88 -0.75
C ALA A 206 -15.47 10.80 -2.28
N GLY A 207 -15.12 9.68 -2.91
CA GLY A 207 -15.37 9.48 -4.34
C GLY A 207 -16.87 9.46 -4.69
N ALA A 208 -17.71 8.87 -3.84
CA ALA A 208 -19.16 8.87 -4.02
C ALA A 208 -19.77 10.27 -3.84
N GLU A 209 -19.27 11.07 -2.89
CA GLU A 209 -19.65 12.47 -2.75
C GLU A 209 -19.25 13.30 -3.98
N LEU A 210 -18.01 13.17 -4.45
CA LEU A 210 -17.54 13.85 -5.66
C LEU A 210 -18.37 13.47 -6.88
N SER A 211 -18.67 12.18 -7.06
CA SER A 211 -19.47 11.67 -8.18
C SER A 211 -20.89 12.25 -8.20
N ARG A 212 -21.53 12.38 -7.04
CA ARG A 212 -22.82 13.06 -6.89
C ARG A 212 -22.71 14.54 -7.26
N ASN A 213 -21.68 15.23 -6.78
CA ASN A 213 -21.46 16.65 -7.05
C ASN A 213 -21.27 16.91 -8.55
N LEU A 214 -20.39 16.16 -9.22
CA LEU A 214 -20.14 16.29 -10.66
C LEU A 214 -21.39 16.01 -11.51
N THR A 215 -22.16 14.98 -11.14
CA THR A 215 -23.40 14.62 -11.84
C THR A 215 -24.49 15.67 -11.63
N SER A 216 -24.60 16.21 -10.42
CA SER A 216 -25.57 17.29 -10.12
C SER A 216 -25.19 18.61 -10.78
N ALA A 217 -23.91 18.97 -10.82
CA ALA A 217 -23.39 20.17 -11.49
C ALA A 217 -23.66 20.15 -13.00
N ALA A 218 -23.61 18.98 -13.63
CA ALA A 218 -24.02 18.79 -15.02
C ALA A 218 -25.52 19.07 -15.25
N SER A 219 -26.35 18.93 -14.22
CA SER A 219 -27.81 19.16 -14.29
C SER A 219 -28.23 20.59 -13.92
N ASP A 220 -27.43 21.32 -13.14
CA ASP A 220 -27.79 22.60 -12.54
C ASP A 220 -27.13 23.79 -13.29
N TYR A 221 -27.73 24.16 -14.43
CA TYR A 221 -27.46 25.38 -15.22
C TYR A 221 -26.01 25.95 -15.17
N GLY A 222 -25.00 25.10 -15.38
CA GLY A 222 -23.65 25.53 -15.74
C GLY A 222 -22.72 25.99 -14.61
N LYS A 223 -22.99 25.66 -13.33
CA LYS A 223 -21.97 25.85 -12.28
C LYS A 223 -20.99 24.67 -12.27
N SER A 224 -19.83 24.87 -12.87
CA SER A 224 -18.69 23.95 -12.78
C SER A 224 -18.24 23.78 -11.32
N ASP A 225 -17.88 22.56 -10.94
CA ASP A 225 -17.23 22.30 -9.65
C ASP A 225 -15.95 23.17 -9.53
N PRO A 226 -15.74 23.86 -8.40
CA PRO A 226 -14.64 24.83 -8.27
C PRO A 226 -13.25 24.21 -8.24
N ILE A 227 -13.14 22.89 -8.07
CA ILE A 227 -11.86 22.17 -7.94
C ILE A 227 -11.74 21.09 -9.01
N PHE A 228 -12.82 20.34 -9.24
CA PHE A 228 -12.86 19.19 -10.14
C PHE A 228 -13.40 19.52 -11.53
N GLY A 229 -13.84 20.77 -11.74
CA GLY A 229 -14.33 21.25 -13.03
C GLY A 229 -13.24 21.35 -14.11
N PRO A 230 -13.64 21.43 -15.40
CA PRO A 230 -12.72 21.71 -16.49
C PRO A 230 -12.19 23.16 -16.43
N GLU A 231 -12.99 24.10 -15.91
CA GLU A 231 -12.63 25.52 -15.77
C GLU A 231 -12.07 25.87 -14.38
N ALA A 232 -11.91 24.88 -13.50
CA ALA A 232 -11.33 25.07 -12.17
C ALA A 232 -9.82 25.34 -12.27
N ASP A 233 -9.26 26.10 -11.32
CA ASP A 233 -7.81 26.18 -11.15
C ASP A 233 -7.30 24.83 -10.59
N PRO A 234 -6.62 24.01 -11.40
CA PRO A 234 -6.42 22.61 -11.09
C PRO A 234 -5.29 22.42 -10.05
N ALA A 235 -5.66 21.92 -8.87
CA ALA A 235 -4.69 21.58 -7.83
C ALA A 235 -4.06 20.19 -8.06
N VAL A 236 -2.73 20.16 -8.20
CA VAL A 236 -1.91 18.96 -8.43
C VAL A 236 -1.14 18.62 -7.16
N TYR A 237 -0.99 17.34 -6.84
CA TYR A 237 -0.21 16.92 -5.68
C TYR A 237 0.50 15.59 -5.84
N PHE A 238 1.51 15.41 -4.99
CA PHE A 238 2.14 14.14 -4.67
C PHE A 238 1.98 13.90 -3.17
N ILE A 239 1.82 12.62 -2.77
CA ILE A 239 1.86 12.22 -1.37
C ILE A 239 2.65 10.92 -1.22
N GLY A 240 3.59 10.89 -0.29
CA GLY A 240 4.39 9.70 -0.03
C GLY A 240 5.63 9.96 0.81
N LYS A 241 6.44 8.91 1.00
CA LYS A 241 7.77 9.10 1.59
C LYS A 241 8.65 9.89 0.63
N MET A 242 9.29 10.94 1.13
CA MET A 242 10.21 11.77 0.36
C MET A 242 11.55 11.04 0.22
N LEU A 243 11.63 10.20 -0.81
CA LEU A 243 12.80 9.42 -1.19
C LEU A 243 13.07 9.58 -2.68
N TRP A 244 14.34 9.71 -3.08
CA TRP A 244 14.72 9.78 -4.50
C TRP A 244 14.26 8.56 -5.30
N SER A 245 14.32 7.37 -4.68
CA SER A 245 13.84 6.11 -5.28
C SER A 245 12.32 6.09 -5.54
N LYS A 246 11.57 7.03 -4.96
CA LYS A 246 10.14 7.24 -5.24
C LYS A 246 9.88 8.18 -6.41
N GLY A 247 10.92 8.51 -7.18
CA GLY A 247 10.80 9.23 -8.45
C GLY A 247 10.69 10.75 -8.31
N LEU A 248 11.07 11.34 -7.16
CA LEU A 248 11.03 12.80 -6.97
C LEU A 248 11.82 13.55 -8.03
N GLY A 249 13.02 13.06 -8.38
CA GLY A 249 13.84 13.64 -9.43
C GLY A 249 13.19 13.52 -10.81
N SER A 250 12.61 12.35 -11.10
CA SER A 250 11.86 12.11 -12.35
C SER A 250 10.66 13.03 -12.48
N LEU A 251 9.90 13.28 -11.39
CA LEU A 251 8.81 14.24 -11.40
C LEU A 251 9.29 15.66 -11.73
N MET A 252 10.37 16.12 -11.12
CA MET A 252 10.93 17.44 -11.42
C MET A 252 11.36 17.56 -12.89
N GLU A 253 11.95 16.51 -13.46
CA GLU A 253 12.34 16.46 -14.87
C GLU A 253 11.13 16.44 -15.82
N LEU A 254 10.07 15.73 -15.45
CA LEU A 254 8.81 15.69 -16.20
C LEU A 254 8.09 17.04 -16.19
N LEU A 255 8.05 17.71 -15.03
CA LEU A 255 7.47 19.06 -14.90
C LEU A 255 8.27 20.08 -15.69
N LYS A 256 9.60 20.00 -15.68
CA LYS A 256 10.43 20.87 -16.54
C LYS A 256 10.22 20.65 -18.02
N TYR A 257 10.12 19.38 -18.41
CA TYR A 257 9.79 19.07 -19.80
C TYR A 257 8.42 19.64 -20.18
N ALA A 258 7.42 19.55 -19.31
CA ALA A 258 6.09 20.12 -19.55
C ALA A 258 6.11 21.65 -19.70
N GLU A 259 6.87 22.34 -18.84
CA GLU A 259 7.09 23.78 -18.95
C GLU A 259 7.77 24.16 -20.28
N GLU A 260 8.85 23.47 -20.65
CA GLU A 260 9.65 23.81 -21.82
C GLU A 260 8.98 23.45 -23.15
N SER A 261 8.24 22.34 -23.20
CA SER A 261 7.66 21.80 -24.43
C SER A 261 6.24 22.30 -24.70
N ALA A 262 5.48 22.65 -23.65
CA ALA A 262 4.05 22.96 -23.76
C ALA A 262 3.61 24.17 -22.93
N ASP A 263 4.55 24.91 -22.31
CA ASP A 263 4.28 26.05 -21.42
C ASP A 263 3.34 25.68 -20.24
N LEU A 264 3.36 24.41 -19.83
CA LEU A 264 2.54 23.91 -18.72
C LEU A 264 3.28 24.09 -17.40
N ARG A 265 3.10 25.26 -16.80
CA ARG A 265 3.54 25.55 -15.43
C ARG A 265 2.45 25.20 -14.43
N VAL A 266 2.73 24.21 -13.59
CA VAL A 266 1.78 23.74 -12.57
C VAL A 266 2.41 23.82 -11.18
N LYS A 267 1.60 24.26 -10.22
CA LYS A 267 1.92 24.13 -8.80
C LYS A 267 1.65 22.69 -8.37
N VAL A 268 2.63 22.04 -7.72
CA VAL A 268 2.48 20.66 -7.22
C VAL A 268 2.73 20.63 -5.71
N ASP A 269 1.66 20.46 -4.93
CA ASP A 269 1.78 20.34 -3.47
C ASP A 269 2.39 18.98 -3.08
N MET A 270 3.52 19.01 -2.37
CA MET A 270 4.31 17.82 -2.03
C MET A 270 4.07 17.42 -0.56
N TYR A 271 3.26 16.40 -0.31
CA TYR A 271 2.92 15.94 1.05
C TYR A 271 3.75 14.74 1.50
N GLY A 272 4.31 14.82 2.71
CA GLY A 272 4.96 13.68 3.35
C GLY A 272 6.24 14.04 4.11
N GLY A 273 7.05 13.02 4.33
CA GLY A 273 8.32 13.15 5.04
C GLY A 273 9.30 12.08 4.59
N GLY A 274 10.59 12.31 4.86
CA GLY A 274 11.65 11.39 4.45
C GLY A 274 13.01 12.08 4.51
N PRO A 275 14.09 11.30 4.46
CA PRO A 275 15.46 11.82 4.56
C PRO A 275 15.80 12.78 3.41
N ASP A 276 15.19 12.60 2.23
CA ASP A 276 15.55 13.37 1.03
C ASP A 276 14.72 14.66 0.88
N ARG A 277 13.82 14.96 1.83
CA ARG A 277 12.92 16.14 1.74
C ARG A 277 13.68 17.45 1.52
N ALA A 278 14.64 17.76 2.39
CA ALA A 278 15.35 19.05 2.35
C ALA A 278 16.19 19.21 1.07
N GLU A 279 16.76 18.12 0.58
CA GLU A 279 17.51 18.13 -0.68
C GLU A 279 16.58 18.30 -1.89
N ALA A 280 15.42 17.62 -1.88
CA ALA A 280 14.41 17.75 -2.91
C ALA A 280 13.84 19.17 -3.00
N GLU A 281 13.55 19.79 -1.86
CA GLU A 281 13.10 21.18 -1.76
C GLU A 281 14.14 22.16 -2.33
N GLY A 282 15.41 22.02 -1.93
CA GLY A 282 16.48 22.83 -2.52
C GLY A 282 16.68 22.59 -4.02
N ARG A 283 16.41 21.37 -4.53
CA ARG A 283 16.49 21.06 -5.97
C ARG A 283 15.33 21.68 -6.75
N SER A 284 14.09 21.64 -6.25
CA SER A 284 12.95 22.27 -6.92
C SER A 284 13.12 23.79 -7.02
N GLU A 285 13.65 24.44 -5.98
CA GLU A 285 13.96 25.87 -5.99
C GLU A 285 15.02 26.22 -7.05
N ARG A 286 16.11 25.43 -7.13
CA ARG A 286 17.15 25.64 -8.16
C ARG A 286 16.62 25.45 -9.58
N LEU A 287 15.66 24.54 -9.76
CA LEU A 287 14.98 24.36 -11.02
C LEU A 287 13.94 25.47 -11.25
N GLY A 288 13.50 26.20 -10.23
CA GLY A 288 12.41 27.17 -10.35
C GLY A 288 11.06 26.50 -10.60
N LEU A 289 10.81 25.35 -9.96
CA LEU A 289 9.53 24.66 -9.96
C LEU A 289 8.68 25.10 -8.76
N ASP A 290 7.38 25.33 -8.97
CA ASP A 290 6.44 25.62 -7.88
C ASP A 290 6.00 24.32 -7.19
N MET A 291 6.78 23.88 -6.21
CA MET A 291 6.58 22.61 -5.49
C MET A 291 6.67 22.81 -3.97
N PRO A 292 5.64 23.36 -3.29
CA PRO A 292 5.70 23.54 -1.85
C PRO A 292 5.71 22.21 -1.10
N PHE A 293 6.63 22.07 -0.13
CA PHE A 293 6.80 20.85 0.66
C PHE A 293 6.07 20.93 2.01
N HIS A 294 5.05 20.09 2.15
CA HIS A 294 4.21 19.97 3.34
C HIS A 294 4.63 18.80 4.21
N GLY A 295 4.17 18.79 5.47
CA GLY A 295 4.37 17.65 6.37
C GLY A 295 3.49 16.44 6.02
N PRO A 296 3.64 15.32 6.76
CA PRO A 296 2.73 14.18 6.65
C PRO A 296 1.29 14.57 6.93
N VAL A 297 0.36 14.01 6.15
CA VAL A 297 -1.09 14.22 6.29
C VAL A 297 -1.81 12.91 6.02
N ASP A 298 -2.99 12.72 6.61
CA ASP A 298 -3.90 11.65 6.17
C ASP A 298 -4.40 12.00 4.75
N HIS A 299 -4.18 11.10 3.80
CA HIS A 299 -4.51 11.30 2.40
C HIS A 299 -6.00 11.64 2.17
N ALA A 300 -6.90 11.15 3.03
CA ALA A 300 -8.34 11.43 2.92
C ALA A 300 -8.65 12.93 3.11
N LYS A 301 -7.80 13.68 3.82
CA LYS A 301 -7.95 15.14 3.97
C LYS A 301 -7.70 15.91 2.67
N LEU A 302 -7.13 15.26 1.66
CA LEU A 302 -6.90 15.84 0.34
C LEU A 302 -8.04 15.53 -0.64
N ALA A 303 -9.07 14.79 -0.20
CA ALA A 303 -10.21 14.38 -1.01
C ALA A 303 -10.86 15.53 -1.78
N THR A 304 -11.10 16.65 -1.12
CA THR A 304 -11.83 17.80 -1.69
C THR A 304 -10.94 18.95 -2.10
N THR A 305 -9.61 18.82 -2.07
CA THR A 305 -8.69 19.96 -2.27
C THR A 305 -7.82 19.85 -3.52
N HIS A 306 -7.64 18.64 -4.06
CA HIS A 306 -6.77 18.42 -5.21
C HIS A 306 -7.46 17.54 -6.26
N LYS A 307 -7.34 17.92 -7.54
CA LYS A 307 -7.94 17.21 -8.68
C LYS A 307 -7.01 16.12 -9.22
N ILE A 308 -5.70 16.36 -9.21
CA ILE A 308 -4.72 15.55 -9.95
C ILE A 308 -3.66 15.01 -8.99
N PHE A 309 -3.62 13.69 -8.85
CA PHE A 309 -2.55 13.00 -8.15
C PHE A 309 -1.49 12.53 -9.15
N ILE A 310 -0.22 12.79 -8.86
CA ILE A 310 0.90 12.29 -9.67
C ILE A 310 1.75 11.38 -8.81
N ASN A 311 2.00 10.16 -9.28
CA ASN A 311 3.03 9.29 -8.71
C ASN A 311 4.02 8.89 -9.81
N PRO A 312 5.27 9.41 -9.78
CA PRO A 312 6.29 9.13 -10.79
C PRO A 312 7.07 7.83 -10.54
N SER A 313 6.76 7.08 -9.48
CA SER A 313 7.60 5.99 -9.00
C SER A 313 7.47 4.75 -9.87
N THR A 314 8.62 4.17 -10.22
CA THR A 314 8.76 2.86 -10.87
C THR A 314 9.35 1.80 -9.93
N SER A 315 9.50 2.11 -8.63
CA SER A 315 10.03 1.19 -7.62
C SER A 315 8.94 0.55 -6.76
N GLU A 316 7.67 0.87 -7.02
CA GLU A 316 6.55 0.30 -6.28
C GLU A 316 6.32 -1.18 -6.63
N VAL A 317 5.89 -1.94 -5.64
CA VAL A 317 5.27 -3.24 -5.90
C VAL A 317 3.81 -3.03 -6.27
N LEU A 318 3.05 -2.42 -5.38
CA LEU A 318 1.69 -1.95 -5.62
C LEU A 318 1.55 -0.61 -4.89
N CYS A 319 1.12 0.42 -5.60
CA CYS A 319 1.05 1.75 -5.02
C CYS A 319 -0.30 2.00 -4.34
N THR A 320 -0.33 1.96 -3.00
CA THR A 320 -1.59 2.19 -2.26
C THR A 320 -2.13 3.60 -2.46
N THR A 321 -1.27 4.61 -2.58
CA THR A 321 -1.72 5.99 -2.80
C THR A 321 -2.41 6.18 -4.15
N VAL A 322 -2.09 5.36 -5.17
CA VAL A 322 -2.81 5.34 -6.45
C VAL A 322 -4.23 4.82 -6.25
N ALA A 323 -4.38 3.70 -5.54
CA ALA A 323 -5.69 3.15 -5.20
C ALA A 323 -6.55 4.15 -4.41
N GLU A 324 -5.96 4.82 -3.42
CA GLU A 324 -6.62 5.83 -2.59
C GLU A 324 -7.06 7.05 -3.42
N ALA A 325 -6.22 7.54 -4.33
CA ALA A 325 -6.56 8.67 -5.20
C ALA A 325 -7.67 8.33 -6.20
N LEU A 326 -7.63 7.14 -6.80
CA LEU A 326 -8.71 6.65 -7.68
C LEU A 326 -10.02 6.47 -6.91
N ALA A 327 -9.96 5.94 -5.68
CA ALA A 327 -11.14 5.79 -4.82
C ALA A 327 -11.78 7.14 -4.45
N MET A 328 -10.97 8.19 -4.31
CA MET A 328 -11.45 9.57 -4.13
C MET A 328 -11.94 10.22 -5.44
N GLY A 329 -11.95 9.51 -6.57
CA GLY A 329 -12.42 10.00 -7.86
C GLY A 329 -11.49 11.01 -8.55
N LYS A 330 -10.18 10.97 -8.23
CA LYS A 330 -9.18 11.90 -8.80
C LYS A 330 -8.61 11.38 -10.11
N PHE A 331 -8.07 12.28 -10.93
CA PHE A 331 -7.13 11.88 -11.97
C PHE A 331 -5.83 11.40 -11.32
N VAL A 332 -5.28 10.31 -11.85
CA VAL A 332 -4.02 9.72 -11.39
C VAL A 332 -3.08 9.56 -12.56
N ILE A 333 -1.97 10.29 -12.57
CA ILE A 333 -0.93 10.22 -13.60
C ILE A 333 0.22 9.38 -13.07
N VAL A 334 0.50 8.25 -13.74
CA VAL A 334 1.46 7.23 -13.28
C VAL A 334 2.28 6.68 -14.44
N PRO A 335 3.50 6.18 -14.21
CA PRO A 335 4.24 5.51 -15.26
C PRO A 335 3.53 4.21 -15.69
N SER A 336 3.59 3.89 -16.98
CA SER A 336 3.23 2.59 -17.54
C SER A 336 4.23 1.55 -17.03
N HIS A 337 3.90 0.93 -15.91
CA HIS A 337 4.77 0.05 -15.13
C HIS A 337 3.95 -1.07 -14.51
N PRO A 338 4.48 -2.31 -14.36
CA PRO A 338 3.68 -3.45 -13.90
C PRO A 338 3.04 -3.28 -12.51
N SER A 339 3.55 -2.36 -11.69
CA SER A 339 2.94 -2.01 -10.39
C SER A 339 1.58 -1.34 -10.50
N ASN A 340 1.27 -0.83 -11.69
CA ASN A 340 0.08 -0.06 -11.98
C ASN A 340 -0.91 -0.81 -12.89
N ASP A 341 -0.59 -2.01 -13.35
CA ASP A 341 -1.42 -2.77 -14.30
C ASP A 341 -2.87 -2.95 -13.81
N PHE A 342 -3.04 -3.23 -12.51
CA PHE A 342 -4.37 -3.30 -11.89
C PHE A 342 -5.14 -1.98 -12.00
N PHE A 343 -4.47 -0.83 -11.99
CA PHE A 343 -5.11 0.48 -11.99
C PHE A 343 -5.40 1.02 -13.40
N VAL A 344 -4.77 0.49 -14.46
CA VAL A 344 -4.97 0.96 -15.84
C VAL A 344 -6.41 0.70 -16.33
N GLN A 345 -7.16 -0.20 -15.70
CA GLN A 345 -8.58 -0.45 -16.01
C GLN A 345 -9.51 0.70 -15.61
N PHE A 346 -9.07 1.62 -14.74
CA PHE A 346 -9.90 2.72 -14.24
C PHE A 346 -9.78 3.93 -15.19
N PRO A 347 -10.88 4.57 -15.59
CA PRO A 347 -10.86 5.64 -16.59
C PRO A 347 -10.03 6.86 -16.18
N ASN A 348 -9.96 7.13 -14.87
CA ASN A 348 -9.17 8.25 -14.32
C ASN A 348 -7.68 7.91 -14.10
N CYS A 349 -7.24 6.70 -14.41
CA CYS A 349 -5.83 6.32 -14.39
C CYS A 349 -5.20 6.62 -15.76
N LEU A 350 -4.22 7.52 -15.77
CA LEU A 350 -3.58 8.07 -16.96
C LEU A 350 -2.11 7.60 -17.03
N PRO A 351 -1.84 6.38 -17.54
CA PRO A 351 -0.48 5.86 -17.64
C PRO A 351 0.34 6.59 -18.70
N TYR A 352 1.64 6.78 -18.45
CA TYR A 352 2.59 7.33 -19.43
C TYR A 352 3.84 6.45 -19.56
N ALA A 353 4.29 6.20 -20.79
CA ALA A 353 5.53 5.47 -21.08
C ALA A 353 6.72 6.40 -21.36
N ASN A 354 6.46 7.67 -21.69
CA ASN A 354 7.46 8.67 -22.04
C ASN A 354 7.03 10.09 -21.57
N LYS A 355 7.90 11.07 -21.77
CA LYS A 355 7.67 12.44 -21.28
C LYS A 355 6.55 13.14 -22.06
N GLU A 356 6.39 12.83 -23.34
CA GLU A 356 5.35 13.39 -24.21
C GLU A 356 3.96 12.94 -23.76
N GLU A 357 3.80 11.65 -23.47
CA GLU A 357 2.56 11.09 -22.90
C GLU A 357 2.26 11.67 -21.52
N PHE A 358 3.28 11.88 -20.68
CA PHE A 358 3.09 12.56 -19.40
C PHE A 358 2.51 13.97 -19.61
N VAL A 359 3.07 14.74 -20.55
CA VAL A 359 2.59 16.09 -20.86
C VAL A 359 1.16 16.05 -21.40
N GLY A 360 0.85 15.10 -22.29
CA GLY A 360 -0.51 14.90 -22.80
C GLY A 360 -1.52 14.57 -21.69
N ASN A 361 -1.17 13.65 -20.79
CA ASN A 361 -2.01 13.27 -19.66
C ASN A 361 -2.17 14.41 -18.65
N LEU A 362 -1.10 15.17 -18.40
CA LEU A 362 -1.14 16.36 -17.54
C LEU A 362 -2.09 17.40 -18.15
N TYR A 363 -1.93 17.73 -19.43
CA TYR A 363 -2.82 18.66 -20.14
C TYR A 363 -4.29 18.21 -20.08
N TYR A 364 -4.54 16.93 -20.34
CA TYR A 364 -5.88 16.35 -20.26
C TYR A 364 -6.49 16.53 -18.86
N ALA A 365 -5.75 16.12 -17.81
CA ALA A 365 -6.22 16.20 -16.43
C ALA A 365 -6.44 17.65 -15.96
N LEU A 366 -5.64 18.61 -16.44
CA LEU A 366 -5.80 20.03 -16.14
C LEU A 366 -7.11 20.58 -16.72
N THR A 367 -7.47 20.17 -17.94
CA THR A 367 -8.55 20.75 -18.75
C THR A 367 -9.88 19.98 -18.70
N HIS A 368 -9.92 18.82 -18.04
CA HIS A 368 -11.12 17.99 -17.94
C HIS A 368 -11.53 17.79 -16.48
N SER A 369 -12.76 17.30 -16.31
CA SER A 369 -13.23 16.74 -15.04
C SER A 369 -12.97 15.23 -15.00
N PRO A 370 -12.62 14.68 -13.83
CA PRO A 370 -12.57 13.23 -13.66
C PRO A 370 -13.92 12.59 -13.97
N GLU A 371 -13.89 11.38 -14.51
CA GLU A 371 -15.09 10.58 -14.65
C GLU A 371 -15.63 10.20 -13.26
N PRO A 372 -16.95 10.35 -13.00
CA PRO A 372 -17.55 9.89 -11.76
C PRO A 372 -17.24 8.41 -11.49
N LEU A 373 -16.85 8.09 -10.26
CA LEU A 373 -16.50 6.72 -9.87
C LEU A 373 -17.76 5.84 -9.87
N SER A 374 -17.81 4.86 -10.77
CA SER A 374 -18.91 3.90 -10.83
C SER A 374 -18.94 2.98 -9.61
N GLU A 375 -20.12 2.40 -9.30
CA GLU A 375 -20.24 1.43 -8.21
C GLU A 375 -19.35 0.20 -8.42
N GLU A 376 -19.17 -0.23 -9.67
CA GLU A 376 -18.28 -1.33 -10.04
C GLU A 376 -16.82 -1.02 -9.70
N TYR A 377 -16.33 0.16 -10.10
CA TYR A 377 -14.96 0.58 -9.80
C TYR A 377 -14.74 0.86 -8.32
N ALA A 378 -15.73 1.45 -7.64
CA ALA A 378 -15.71 1.62 -6.19
C ALA A 378 -15.61 0.27 -5.47
N ARG A 379 -16.40 -0.72 -5.92
CA ARG A 379 -16.31 -2.10 -5.40
C ARG A 379 -14.95 -2.71 -5.69
N ALA A 380 -14.39 -2.57 -6.89
CA ALA A 380 -13.10 -3.15 -7.26
C ALA A 380 -11.95 -2.70 -6.34
N LEU A 381 -12.00 -1.45 -5.85
CA LEU A 381 -11.04 -0.85 -4.90
C LEU A 381 -11.32 -1.17 -3.42
N SER A 382 -12.48 -1.75 -3.10
CA SER A 382 -12.88 -2.05 -1.72
C SER A 382 -12.10 -3.21 -1.12
N TRP A 383 -12.02 -3.25 0.21
CA TRP A 383 -11.46 -4.40 0.92
C TRP A 383 -12.35 -5.64 0.81
N GLU A 384 -13.66 -5.47 0.67
CA GLU A 384 -14.60 -6.55 0.42
C GLU A 384 -14.23 -7.30 -0.86
N ALA A 385 -14.10 -6.59 -2.00
CA ALA A 385 -13.67 -7.21 -3.25
C ALA A 385 -12.23 -7.73 -3.20
N ALA A 386 -11.33 -7.05 -2.48
CA ALA A 386 -9.96 -7.52 -2.29
C ALA A 386 -9.87 -8.78 -1.42
N THR A 387 -10.90 -9.09 -0.62
CA THR A 387 -11.02 -10.31 0.18
C THR A 387 -11.72 -11.42 -0.60
N GLU A 388 -12.61 -11.08 -1.54
CA GLU A 388 -13.25 -12.03 -2.47
C GLU A 388 -12.27 -12.61 -3.50
N ARG A 389 -11.32 -11.78 -3.97
CA ARG A 389 -10.18 -12.21 -4.79
C ARG A 389 -9.16 -12.98 -3.96
#